data_AF-A0A7J7DTY6-F1
#
_entry.id   AF-A0A7J7DTY6-F1
#
_cell.length_a   1.000
_cell.length_b   1.000
_cell.length_c   1.000
_cell.angle_alpha   90.00
_cell.angle_beta   90.00
_cell.angle_gamma   90.00
#
_symmetry.space_group_name_H-M   'P 1'
#
loop_
_entity.id
_entity.type
_entity.pdbx_description
1 polymer ?
#
loop_
_entity_poly.entity_id
_entity_poly.type
_entity_poly.pdbx_seq_one_letter_code
_entity_poly.pdbx_strand_id
1 'polypeptide(L)'
;MGSCIFAVLLVHLPSCTLSGGIRGDSKVRGVNLGGWLVVEGWIKPSLFDGIPNGDMLDGTQIQLKSVTLQKYVSAENGGGMGVTADRDTASSWETFRLWRISQSEFQLRTAQGNFLACAGEGCSVDATVNSSSAAETFYIERNNNSRIHIKLTSGVYVQATIGNQLTGDYPGKPGWDDNAATFEMTIVSNNLHGDYQLGNGYGHIEAKKVLEKHRNSFITMEDFNFLYRHGINTLRIPVGWWIAFDPDPPEPFIGGSWKP
;
A
#
# COMPACT_ATOMS: atom_id res chain seq x y z
N MET A 1 -4.56 7.36 12.99
CA MET A 1 -4.06 6.49 14.08
C MET A 1 -5.15 5.47 14.39
N GLY A 2 -5.11 4.31 13.72
CA GLY A 2 -6.01 3.20 14.05
C GLY A 2 -5.35 2.32 15.10
N SER A 3 -5.91 2.28 16.29
CA SER A 3 -5.41 1.39 17.36
C SER A 3 -5.81 -0.05 17.05
N CYS A 4 -4.83 -0.95 16.97
CA CYS A 4 -5.07 -2.39 17.03
C CYS A 4 -5.55 -2.74 18.45
N ILE A 5 -6.86 -2.95 18.63
CA ILE A 5 -7.38 -3.49 19.88
C ILE A 5 -7.05 -4.99 19.89
N PHE A 6 -6.26 -5.42 20.87
CA PHE A 6 -6.10 -6.84 21.17
C PHE A 6 -7.39 -7.36 21.80
N ALA A 7 -8.34 -7.80 20.98
CA ALA A 7 -9.47 -8.57 21.45
C ALA A 7 -9.00 -10.01 21.73
N VAL A 8 -8.83 -10.37 23.01
CA VAL A 8 -8.78 -11.79 23.41
C VAL A 8 -10.23 -12.27 23.42
N LEU A 9 -10.69 -12.82 22.30
CA LEU A 9 -12.01 -13.44 22.22
C LEU A 9 -11.94 -14.83 22.88
N LEU A 10 -12.26 -14.91 24.16
CA LEU A 10 -12.59 -16.16 24.84
C LEU A 10 -14.02 -16.54 24.44
N VAL A 11 -14.18 -17.29 23.35
CA VAL A 11 -15.49 -17.83 22.96
C VAL A 11 -15.90 -18.89 24.00
N HIS A 12 -16.82 -18.53 24.89
CA HIS A 12 -17.62 -19.51 25.63
C HIS A 12 -18.83 -19.87 24.76
N LEU A 13 -18.76 -21.01 24.07
CA LEU A 13 -19.88 -21.58 23.32
C LEU A 13 -20.99 -21.97 24.32
N PRO A 14 -22.27 -21.60 24.08
CA PRO A 14 -23.36 -22.04 24.93
C PRO A 14 -23.70 -23.50 24.62
N SER A 15 -23.41 -24.35 25.61
CA SER A 15 -24.07 -25.62 25.92
C SER A 15 -24.16 -26.68 24.82
N CYS A 16 -23.03 -27.34 24.57
CA CYS A 16 -23.03 -28.80 24.48
C CYS A 16 -21.94 -29.29 25.46
N THR A 17 -22.33 -30.08 26.46
CA THR A 17 -21.50 -30.47 27.60
C THR A 17 -20.28 -31.28 27.18
N LEU A 18 -19.16 -30.60 26.94
CA LEU A 18 -17.82 -31.13 27.19
C LEU A 18 -17.13 -30.16 28.16
N SER A 19 -17.15 -30.50 29.45
CA SER A 19 -16.39 -29.81 30.48
C SER A 19 -14.90 -29.99 30.19
N GLY A 20 -14.35 -29.06 29.42
CA GLY A 20 -12.93 -28.95 29.11
C GLY A 20 -12.43 -27.53 29.32
N GLY A 21 -13.01 -26.80 30.28
CA GLY A 21 -12.41 -25.57 30.79
C GLY A 21 -11.02 -25.91 31.34
N ILE A 22 -10.05 -25.01 31.12
CA ILE A 22 -8.69 -25.10 31.66
C ILE A 22 -8.82 -25.36 33.17
N ARG A 23 -8.70 -26.63 33.59
CA ARG A 23 -8.55 -26.97 35.02
C ARG A 23 -7.34 -26.18 35.50
N GLY A 24 -7.43 -25.57 36.68
CA GLY A 24 -6.44 -24.63 37.23
C GLY A 24 -4.98 -25.12 37.26
N ASP A 25 -4.72 -26.41 37.01
CA ASP A 25 -3.40 -27.04 36.94
C ASP A 25 -2.96 -27.49 35.52
N SER A 26 -3.75 -27.23 34.47
CA SER A 26 -3.43 -27.67 33.10
C SER A 26 -2.57 -26.63 32.34
N LYS A 27 -1.44 -27.08 31.80
CA LYS A 27 -0.51 -26.23 31.03
C LYS A 27 -1.22 -25.59 29.83
N VAL A 28 -1.18 -24.26 29.74
CA VAL A 28 -1.69 -23.51 28.59
C VAL A 28 -0.78 -23.73 27.38
N ARG A 29 -1.37 -24.11 26.25
CA ARG A 29 -0.70 -24.30 24.96
C ARG A 29 -1.47 -23.49 23.92
N GLY A 30 -0.96 -22.28 23.68
CA GLY A 30 -1.58 -21.32 22.80
C GLY A 30 -0.93 -21.25 21.41
N VAL A 31 -1.74 -20.98 20.38
CA VAL A 31 -1.24 -20.57 19.05
C VAL A 31 -1.95 -19.29 18.59
N ASN A 32 -1.32 -18.57 17.66
CA ASN A 32 -1.89 -17.40 17.01
C ASN A 32 -2.34 -17.74 15.59
N LEU A 33 -3.59 -17.44 15.26
CA LEU A 33 -4.15 -17.60 13.91
C LEU A 33 -3.96 -16.31 13.11
N GLY A 34 -2.68 -15.98 12.86
CA GLY A 34 -2.29 -14.85 12.00
C GLY A 34 -2.72 -15.05 10.56
N GLY A 35 -2.89 -13.96 9.82
CA GLY A 35 -3.32 -13.99 8.42
C GLY A 35 -4.76 -14.41 8.16
N TRP A 36 -5.58 -14.80 9.17
CA TRP A 36 -6.96 -15.24 8.95
C TRP A 36 -7.95 -14.08 8.77
N LEU A 37 -8.29 -13.36 9.84
CA LEU A 37 -9.23 -12.24 9.78
C LEU A 37 -8.55 -10.92 9.41
N VAL A 38 -7.34 -10.71 9.92
CA VAL A 38 -6.42 -9.64 9.51
C VAL A 38 -5.40 -10.27 8.57
N VAL A 39 -5.29 -9.73 7.35
CA VAL A 39 -4.44 -10.35 6.32
C VAL A 39 -3.00 -9.88 6.46
N GLU A 40 -2.09 -10.79 6.15
CA GLU A 40 -0.65 -10.54 6.21
C GLU A 40 -0.03 -11.09 4.92
N GLY A 41 0.49 -10.21 4.06
CA GLY A 41 1.03 -10.63 2.77
C GLY A 41 2.25 -11.53 2.87
N TRP A 42 2.97 -11.55 4.00
CA TRP A 42 4.05 -12.50 4.22
C TRP A 42 3.53 -13.92 4.54
N ILE A 43 2.30 -14.05 5.06
CA ILE A 43 1.64 -15.35 5.31
C ILE A 43 0.94 -15.84 4.05
N LYS A 44 0.18 -14.96 3.38
CA LYS A 44 -0.56 -15.27 2.16
C LYS A 44 -0.31 -14.21 1.06
N PRO A 45 0.87 -14.26 0.40
CA PRO A 45 1.22 -13.29 -0.65
C PRO A 45 0.23 -13.27 -1.80
N SER A 46 -0.30 -14.45 -2.16
CA SER A 46 -1.17 -14.62 -3.32
C SER A 46 -2.52 -13.90 -3.22
N LEU A 47 -2.84 -13.29 -2.07
CA LEU A 47 -4.01 -12.40 -1.96
C LEU A 47 -3.83 -11.10 -2.74
N PHE A 48 -2.59 -10.71 -3.06
CA PHE A 48 -2.27 -9.42 -3.67
C PHE A 48 -1.98 -9.54 -5.17
N ASP A 49 -1.80 -10.75 -5.70
CA ASP A 49 -1.37 -11.02 -7.09
C ASP A 49 -2.33 -10.45 -8.15
N GLY A 50 -3.62 -10.33 -7.83
CA GLY A 50 -4.62 -9.81 -8.75
C GLY A 50 -4.76 -8.29 -8.76
N ILE A 51 -3.98 -7.56 -7.95
CA ILE A 51 -4.04 -6.10 -7.90
C ILE A 51 -3.32 -5.51 -9.12
N PRO A 52 -4.00 -4.69 -9.95
CA PRO A 52 -3.34 -3.99 -11.05
C PRO A 52 -2.23 -3.08 -10.54
N ASN A 53 -1.05 -3.09 -11.17
CA ASN A 53 0.13 -2.39 -10.65
C ASN A 53 0.41 -2.75 -9.18
N GLY A 54 0.36 -4.05 -8.84
CA GLY A 54 0.53 -4.57 -7.48
C GLY A 54 1.94 -4.39 -6.89
N ASP A 55 2.91 -3.94 -7.69
CA ASP A 55 4.22 -3.49 -7.23
C ASP A 55 4.26 -1.99 -6.87
N MET A 56 3.14 -1.28 -7.07
CA MET A 56 2.93 0.14 -6.77
C MET A 56 1.79 0.31 -5.75
N LEU A 57 1.75 -0.50 -4.70
CA LEU A 57 0.76 -0.37 -3.62
C LEU A 57 1.04 0.87 -2.76
N ASP A 58 0.03 1.30 -2.01
CA ASP A 58 0.18 2.44 -1.10
C ASP A 58 1.33 2.22 -0.10
N GLY A 59 2.20 3.22 0.00
CA GLY A 59 3.41 3.21 0.82
C GLY A 59 4.64 2.58 0.17
N THR A 60 4.53 2.07 -1.06
CA THR A 60 5.68 1.60 -1.85
C THR A 60 6.70 2.72 -1.99
N GLN A 61 7.98 2.40 -1.76
CA GLN A 61 9.09 3.32 -1.96
C GLN A 61 9.65 3.15 -3.36
N ILE A 62 9.78 4.26 -4.08
CA ILE A 62 10.30 4.31 -5.44
C ILE A 62 11.43 5.33 -5.57
N GLN A 63 12.26 5.13 -6.59
CA GLN A 63 13.24 6.10 -7.08
C GLN A 63 12.99 6.34 -8.56
N LEU A 64 13.20 7.57 -9.00
CA LEU A 64 12.99 8.01 -10.37
C LEU A 64 14.31 8.51 -10.95
N LYS A 65 14.69 8.00 -12.11
CA LYS A 65 15.89 8.42 -12.83
C LYS A 65 15.51 8.98 -14.20
N SER A 66 15.94 10.19 -14.50
CA SER A 66 15.79 10.76 -15.85
C SER A 66 16.62 9.95 -16.84
N VAL A 67 16.00 9.51 -17.93
CA VAL A 67 16.71 8.76 -18.98
C VAL A 67 17.70 9.65 -19.73
N THR A 68 17.33 10.90 -20.02
CA THR A 68 18.19 11.83 -20.76
C THR A 68 19.34 12.37 -19.93
N LEU A 69 19.10 12.73 -18.66
CA LEU A 69 20.14 13.29 -17.78
C LEU A 69 20.99 12.20 -17.12
N GLN A 70 20.49 10.96 -17.05
CA GLN A 70 21.07 9.88 -16.27
C GLN A 70 21.23 10.23 -14.78
N LYS A 71 20.36 11.10 -14.27
CA LYS A 71 20.34 11.58 -12.87
C LYS A 71 19.05 11.19 -12.17
N TYR A 72 19.12 10.99 -10.86
CA TYR A 72 17.98 10.75 -10.00
C TYR A 72 17.25 12.04 -9.66
N VAL A 73 15.93 11.93 -9.60
CA VAL A 73 15.04 12.96 -9.08
C VAL A 73 15.20 13.03 -7.56
N SER A 74 15.39 14.22 -7.02
CA SER A 74 15.61 14.47 -5.60
C SER A 74 14.72 15.61 -5.11
N ALA A 75 14.12 15.43 -3.94
CA ALA A 75 13.50 16.53 -3.22
C ALA A 75 14.56 17.20 -2.35
N GLU A 76 14.91 18.44 -2.68
CA GLU A 76 15.94 19.17 -1.96
C GLU A 76 15.60 19.31 -0.48
N ASN A 77 16.61 19.19 0.39
CA ASN A 77 16.46 19.10 1.84
C ASN A 77 15.52 17.98 2.31
N GLY A 78 15.19 16.98 1.48
CA GLY A 78 14.28 15.87 1.82
C GLY A 78 12.79 16.23 1.77
N GLY A 79 12.46 17.41 1.25
CA GLY A 79 11.12 18.00 1.20
C GLY A 79 11.10 19.42 1.76
N GLY A 80 10.35 20.32 1.14
CA GLY A 80 10.16 21.71 1.58
C GLY A 80 10.74 22.77 0.64
N MET A 81 11.36 22.34 -0.47
CA MET A 81 11.88 23.21 -1.54
C MET A 81 11.54 22.61 -2.91
N GLY A 82 12.28 23.00 -3.95
CA GLY A 82 12.13 22.47 -5.31
C GLY A 82 12.54 21.00 -5.44
N VAL A 83 12.11 20.39 -6.54
CA VAL A 83 12.51 19.04 -6.94
C VAL A 83 13.37 19.13 -8.19
N THR A 84 14.52 18.48 -8.16
CA THR A 84 15.53 18.55 -9.23
C THR A 84 15.96 17.15 -9.66
N ALA A 85 16.53 17.02 -10.86
CA ALA A 85 17.04 15.77 -11.41
C ALA A 85 18.56 15.88 -11.64
N ASP A 86 19.35 15.93 -10.56
CA ASP A 86 20.78 16.23 -10.59
C ASP A 86 21.67 15.23 -9.83
N ARG A 87 21.09 14.23 -9.18
CA ARG A 87 21.83 13.29 -8.31
C ARG A 87 22.39 12.09 -9.07
N ASP A 88 23.66 11.77 -8.86
CA ASP A 88 24.31 10.59 -9.44
C ASP A 88 23.95 9.28 -8.75
N THR A 89 23.61 9.35 -7.46
CA THR A 89 23.32 8.18 -6.63
C THR A 89 22.11 8.47 -5.77
N ALA A 90 21.20 7.50 -5.70
CA ALA A 90 20.00 7.62 -4.91
C ALA A 90 20.21 7.20 -3.46
N SER A 91 19.60 7.97 -2.56
CA SER A 91 19.57 7.76 -1.11
C SER A 91 18.20 8.19 -0.59
N SER A 92 18.13 8.83 0.57
CA SER A 92 16.87 9.21 1.23
C SER A 92 16.11 10.34 0.52
N TRP A 93 16.80 11.28 -0.13
CA TRP A 93 16.15 12.44 -0.78
C TRP A 93 15.61 12.13 -2.17
N GLU A 94 16.12 11.07 -2.78
CA GLU A 94 15.70 10.55 -4.09
C GLU A 94 14.62 9.47 -3.97
N THR A 95 14.28 9.08 -2.74
CA THR A 95 13.30 8.03 -2.46
C THR A 95 11.95 8.65 -2.08
N PHE A 96 10.92 8.32 -2.85
CA PHE A 96 9.55 8.79 -2.66
C PHE A 96 8.65 7.64 -2.25
N ARG A 97 7.68 7.91 -1.38
CA ARG A 97 6.58 6.98 -1.08
C ARG A 97 5.40 7.25 -1.99
N LEU A 98 4.92 6.22 -2.65
CA LEU A 98 3.66 6.27 -3.39
C LEU A 98 2.50 6.41 -2.42
N TRP A 99 1.67 7.41 -2.66
CA TRP A 99 0.34 7.52 -2.09
C TRP A 99 -0.65 7.14 -3.19
N ARG A 100 -1.26 5.95 -3.08
CA ARG A 100 -2.07 5.39 -4.16
C ARG A 100 -3.51 5.85 -4.05
N ILE A 101 -3.98 6.58 -5.06
CA ILE A 101 -5.36 7.04 -5.16
C ILE A 101 -6.19 6.04 -5.96
N SER A 102 -5.66 5.60 -7.10
CA SER A 102 -6.31 4.62 -7.97
C SER A 102 -5.28 3.71 -8.65
N GLN A 103 -5.68 3.01 -9.71
CA GLN A 103 -4.78 2.12 -10.45
C GLN A 103 -3.68 2.87 -11.21
N SER A 104 -3.95 4.11 -11.63
CA SER A 104 -3.04 4.95 -12.41
C SER A 104 -2.73 6.29 -11.73
N GLU A 105 -3.48 6.69 -10.70
CA GLU A 105 -3.30 7.96 -10.01
C GLU A 105 -2.55 7.79 -8.69
N PHE A 106 -1.50 8.59 -8.56
CA PHE A 106 -0.59 8.57 -7.42
C PHE A 106 -0.21 9.97 -7.00
N GLN A 107 0.03 10.14 -5.70
CA GLN A 107 0.82 11.26 -5.19
C GLN A 107 2.17 10.74 -4.73
N LEU A 108 3.18 11.59 -4.76
CA LEU A 108 4.54 11.24 -4.39
C LEU A 108 4.90 11.97 -3.11
N ARG A 109 5.12 11.22 -2.03
CA ARG A 109 5.45 11.78 -0.73
C ARG A 109 6.95 11.65 -0.44
N THR A 110 7.57 12.77 -0.12
CA THR A 110 8.98 12.87 0.26
C THR A 110 9.28 12.24 1.62
N ALA A 111 10.56 12.10 1.96
CA ALA A 111 11.00 11.57 3.25
C ALA A 111 10.52 12.40 4.45
N GLN A 112 10.45 13.73 4.31
CA GLN A 112 9.91 14.63 5.35
C GLN A 112 8.38 14.73 5.35
N GLY A 113 7.72 14.09 4.40
CA GLY A 113 6.28 13.95 4.39
C GLY A 113 5.52 14.99 3.56
N ASN A 114 6.23 15.86 2.83
CA ASN A 114 5.64 16.77 1.85
C ASN A 114 5.32 16.02 0.55
N PHE A 115 4.35 16.50 -0.20
CA PHE A 115 3.93 15.96 -1.49
C PHE A 115 4.57 16.72 -2.63
N LEU A 116 4.89 16.02 -3.71
CA LEU A 116 5.22 16.66 -4.98
C LEU A 116 3.98 17.34 -5.53
N ALA A 117 4.15 18.58 -5.98
CA ALA A 117 3.07 19.40 -6.51
C ALA A 117 3.49 20.01 -7.85
N CYS A 118 2.54 20.12 -8.77
CA CYS A 118 2.74 20.83 -10.02
C CYS A 118 1.41 21.43 -10.49
N ALA A 119 1.24 22.73 -10.26
CA ALA A 119 -0.04 23.43 -10.38
C ALA A 119 -0.44 23.81 -11.83
N GLY A 120 -0.42 22.86 -12.76
CA GLY A 120 -0.89 23.03 -14.14
C GLY A 120 0.21 23.06 -15.19
N GLU A 121 -0.09 23.47 -16.43
CA GLU A 121 0.91 23.50 -17.50
C GLU A 121 2.00 24.56 -17.24
N GLY A 122 3.27 24.21 -17.45
CA GLY A 122 4.40 25.12 -17.21
C GLY A 122 4.87 25.22 -15.75
N CYS A 123 4.26 24.45 -14.83
CA CYS A 123 4.70 24.43 -13.43
C CYS A 123 6.12 23.89 -13.29
N SER A 124 6.86 24.41 -12.33
CA SER A 124 8.03 23.73 -11.77
C SER A 124 7.55 22.78 -10.69
N VAL A 125 7.98 21.53 -10.73
CA VAL A 125 7.65 20.56 -9.69
C VAL A 125 8.37 20.96 -8.40
N ASP A 126 7.61 21.10 -7.32
CA ASP A 126 8.15 21.37 -5.99
C ASP A 126 7.62 20.36 -4.96
N ALA A 127 8.19 20.36 -3.77
CA ALA A 127 7.78 19.51 -2.65
C ALA A 127 7.50 20.33 -1.39
N THR A 128 6.77 21.42 -1.53
CA THR A 128 6.49 22.38 -0.43
C THR A 128 5.19 22.11 0.31
N VAL A 129 4.26 21.38 -0.30
CA VAL A 129 2.92 21.16 0.23
C VAL A 129 2.90 19.98 1.19
N ASN A 130 2.31 20.16 2.38
CA ASN A 130 2.21 19.12 3.42
C ASN A 130 0.79 18.54 3.59
N SER A 131 -0.16 18.95 2.75
CA SER A 131 -1.53 18.45 2.71
C SER A 131 -1.86 17.87 1.33
N SER A 132 -2.50 16.70 1.29
CA SER A 132 -2.95 16.08 0.04
C SER A 132 -4.17 16.81 -0.53
N SER A 133 -4.10 17.29 -1.78
CA SER A 133 -5.24 17.78 -2.56
C SER A 133 -5.23 17.18 -3.99
N ALA A 134 -6.16 17.58 -4.85
CA ALA A 134 -6.19 17.10 -6.23
C ALA A 134 -5.04 17.66 -7.09
N ALA A 135 -4.39 18.75 -6.66
CA ALA A 135 -3.29 19.38 -7.41
C ALA A 135 -1.95 18.60 -7.32
N GLU A 136 -1.83 17.68 -6.36
CA GLU A 136 -0.66 16.82 -6.14
C GLU A 136 -0.80 15.43 -6.77
N THR A 137 -1.87 15.23 -7.56
CA THR A 137 -2.16 13.95 -8.20
C THR A 137 -1.56 13.87 -9.59
N PHE A 138 -0.80 12.80 -9.81
CA PHE A 138 -0.18 12.47 -11.08
C PHE A 138 -0.72 11.15 -11.61
N TYR A 139 -0.85 11.06 -12.93
CA TYR A 139 -1.02 9.81 -13.63
C TYR A 139 0.36 9.22 -13.92
N ILE A 140 0.61 8.00 -13.46
CA ILE A 140 1.83 7.26 -13.80
C ILE A 140 1.49 6.25 -14.90
N GLU A 141 1.95 6.55 -16.11
CA GLU A 141 1.88 5.63 -17.24
C GLU A 141 3.19 4.83 -17.28
N ARG A 142 3.13 3.50 -17.42
CA ARG A 142 4.31 2.62 -17.38
C ARG A 142 4.35 1.69 -18.58
N ASN A 143 5.56 1.40 -19.07
CA ASN A 143 5.80 0.35 -20.06
C ASN A 143 6.42 -0.91 -19.44
N ASN A 144 6.59 -1.96 -20.24
CA ASN A 144 7.13 -3.25 -19.80
C ASN A 144 8.60 -3.21 -19.34
N ASN A 145 9.33 -2.12 -19.59
CA ASN A 145 10.77 -1.98 -19.32
C ASN A 145 11.06 -1.07 -18.12
N SER A 146 10.13 -0.93 -17.17
CA SER A 146 10.25 -0.05 -15.99
C SER A 146 10.40 1.44 -16.33
N ARG A 147 10.14 1.84 -17.57
CA ARG A 147 10.03 3.25 -17.92
C ARG A 147 8.63 3.75 -17.60
N ILE A 148 8.58 4.97 -17.14
CA ILE A 148 7.34 5.67 -16.83
C ILE A 148 7.30 7.04 -17.50
N HIS A 149 6.08 7.51 -17.70
CA HIS A 149 5.76 8.90 -17.94
C HIS A 149 4.89 9.38 -16.79
N ILE A 150 5.19 10.58 -16.30
CA ILE A 150 4.43 11.22 -15.23
C ILE A 150 3.59 12.31 -15.90
N LYS A 151 2.27 12.19 -15.77
CA LYS A 151 1.31 13.05 -16.44
C LYS A 151 0.47 13.81 -15.43
N LEU A 152 0.28 15.10 -15.67
CA LEU A 152 -0.56 15.97 -14.87
C LEU A 152 -2.04 15.75 -15.18
N THR A 153 -2.91 16.22 -14.29
CA THR A 153 -4.37 16.22 -14.51
C THR A 153 -4.80 17.08 -15.70
N SER A 154 -3.99 18.07 -16.10
CA SER A 154 -4.17 18.83 -17.33
C SER A 154 -3.94 18.01 -18.61
N GLY A 155 -3.30 16.84 -18.49
CA GLY A 155 -2.94 15.97 -19.60
C GLY A 155 -1.51 16.16 -20.13
N VAL A 156 -0.80 17.18 -19.64
CA VAL A 156 0.60 17.49 -19.98
C VAL A 156 1.55 16.57 -19.20
N TYR A 157 2.73 16.27 -19.75
CA TYR A 157 3.71 15.40 -19.12
C TYR A 157 4.81 16.20 -18.43
N VAL A 158 5.30 15.66 -17.32
CA VAL A 158 6.47 16.16 -16.61
C VAL A 158 7.73 15.80 -17.41
N GLN A 159 8.66 16.75 -17.54
CA GLN A 159 9.97 16.54 -18.14
C GLN A 159 11.10 16.97 -17.22
N ALA A 160 12.26 16.34 -17.40
CA ALA A 160 13.53 16.77 -16.83
C ALA A 160 14.29 17.63 -17.85
N THR A 161 14.42 18.91 -17.56
CA THR A 161 15.10 19.87 -18.43
C THR A 161 16.63 19.73 -18.34
N ILE A 162 17.35 20.27 -19.33
CA ILE A 162 18.83 20.31 -19.32
C ILE A 162 19.37 21.11 -18.12
N GLY A 163 18.57 22.01 -17.54
CA GLY A 163 18.88 22.74 -16.30
C GLY A 163 18.62 21.94 -15.02
N ASN A 164 18.39 20.63 -15.11
CA ASN A 164 18.05 19.71 -14.02
C ASN A 164 16.73 20.03 -13.29
N GLN A 165 15.85 20.84 -13.88
CA GLN A 165 14.55 21.14 -13.31
C GLN A 165 13.51 20.13 -13.79
N LEU A 166 12.55 19.80 -12.93
CA LEU A 166 11.35 19.09 -13.35
C LEU A 166 10.22 20.08 -13.66
N THR A 167 9.71 20.06 -14.88
CA THR A 167 8.65 20.98 -15.33
C THR A 167 7.49 20.24 -15.98
N GLY A 168 6.28 20.76 -15.80
CA GLY A 168 5.03 20.20 -16.30
C GLY A 168 4.60 20.75 -17.66
N ASP A 169 5.48 20.67 -18.67
CA ASP A 169 5.31 21.35 -19.96
C ASP A 169 5.87 20.57 -21.16
N TYR A 170 6.01 19.24 -21.05
CA TYR A 170 6.50 18.46 -22.18
C TYR A 170 5.54 18.58 -23.40
N PRO A 171 6.07 18.84 -24.61
CA PRO A 171 5.24 19.06 -25.78
C PRO A 171 4.61 17.77 -26.31
N GLY A 172 3.28 17.68 -26.18
CA GLY A 172 2.49 16.57 -26.73
C GLY A 172 2.64 15.27 -25.95
N LYS A 173 2.32 14.14 -26.59
CA LYS A 173 2.45 12.81 -25.97
C LYS A 173 3.86 12.25 -26.22
N PRO A 174 4.65 11.94 -25.18
CA PRO A 174 5.97 11.35 -25.35
C PRO A 174 5.88 9.94 -25.92
N GLY A 175 6.87 9.59 -26.73
CA GLY A 175 7.18 8.20 -27.06
C GLY A 175 7.90 7.51 -25.90
N TRP A 176 8.14 6.20 -26.03
CA TRP A 176 8.92 5.42 -25.06
C TRP A 176 10.44 5.43 -25.34
N ASP A 177 10.86 6.29 -26.27
CA ASP A 177 12.25 6.60 -26.58
C ASP A 177 12.93 7.41 -25.46
N ASP A 178 14.22 7.63 -25.61
CA ASP A 178 15.04 8.39 -24.67
C ASP A 178 14.76 9.89 -24.86
N ASN A 179 13.73 10.39 -24.20
CA ASN A 179 13.31 11.78 -24.23
C ASN A 179 13.17 12.37 -22.82
N ALA A 180 13.03 13.70 -22.75
CA ALA A 180 13.05 14.44 -21.48
C ALA A 180 11.89 14.09 -20.53
N ALA A 181 10.77 13.54 -21.04
CA ALA A 181 9.64 13.09 -20.22
C ALA A 181 9.73 11.62 -19.79
N THR A 182 10.71 10.87 -20.29
CA THR A 182 10.90 9.45 -19.94
C THR A 182 11.78 9.30 -18.70
N PHE A 183 11.24 8.62 -17.69
CA PHE A 183 11.95 8.26 -16.46
C PHE A 183 12.01 6.75 -16.29
N GLU A 184 13.08 6.25 -15.69
CA GLU A 184 13.16 4.89 -15.17
C GLU A 184 12.72 4.89 -13.71
N MET A 185 11.74 4.04 -13.38
CA MET A 185 11.25 3.87 -12.02
C MET A 185 11.79 2.57 -11.42
N THR A 186 12.44 2.70 -10.26
CA THR A 186 12.91 1.55 -9.48
C THR A 186 12.07 1.41 -8.22
N ILE A 187 11.53 0.21 -7.98
CA ILE A 187 10.87 -0.12 -6.71
C ILE A 187 11.96 -0.43 -5.68
N VAL A 188 12.11 0.43 -4.68
CA VAL A 188 13.09 0.28 -3.60
C VAL A 188 12.57 -0.65 -2.52
N SER A 189 11.28 -0.52 -2.17
CA SER A 189 10.64 -1.35 -1.15
C SER A 189 9.13 -1.39 -1.37
N ASN A 190 8.59 -2.60 -1.47
CA ASN A 190 7.15 -2.87 -1.49
C ASN A 190 6.82 -3.96 -0.45
N ASN A 191 7.03 -3.65 0.84
CA ASN A 191 6.91 -4.63 1.93
C ASN A 191 5.60 -4.48 2.73
N LEU A 192 4.77 -3.50 2.39
CA LEU A 192 3.51 -3.23 3.07
C LEU A 192 2.41 -4.01 2.37
N HIS A 193 1.99 -5.11 2.98
CA HIS A 193 0.92 -5.96 2.45
C HIS A 193 -0.02 -6.37 3.59
N GLY A 194 -0.98 -5.50 3.91
CA GLY A 194 -2.04 -5.77 4.87
C GLY A 194 -3.42 -5.40 4.33
N ASP A 195 -4.43 -5.42 5.20
CA ASP A 195 -5.82 -5.07 4.84
C ASP A 195 -5.92 -3.71 4.14
N TYR A 196 -5.12 -2.72 4.56
CA TYR A 196 -5.10 -1.39 3.96
C TYR A 196 -4.68 -1.44 2.48
N GLN A 197 -3.53 -2.05 2.18
CA GLN A 197 -3.04 -2.16 0.80
C GLN A 197 -3.94 -3.05 -0.06
N LEU A 198 -4.53 -4.10 0.51
CA LEU A 198 -5.46 -4.97 -0.22
C LEU A 198 -6.73 -4.18 -0.58
N GLY A 199 -7.31 -3.48 0.39
CA GLY A 199 -8.49 -2.63 0.20
C GLY A 199 -8.26 -1.51 -0.81
N ASN A 200 -7.16 -0.78 -0.67
CA ASN A 200 -6.81 0.33 -1.58
C ASN A 200 -6.47 -0.18 -2.98
N GLY A 201 -5.77 -1.31 -3.10
CA GLY A 201 -5.33 -1.87 -4.37
C GLY A 201 -6.46 -2.43 -5.22
N TYR A 202 -7.35 -3.24 -4.63
CA TYR A 202 -8.51 -3.81 -5.34
C TYR A 202 -9.70 -2.85 -5.44
N GLY A 203 -9.77 -1.86 -4.55
CA GLY A 203 -10.99 -1.10 -4.31
C GLY A 203 -12.01 -1.90 -3.50
N HIS A 204 -12.98 -1.20 -2.92
CA HIS A 204 -13.85 -1.75 -1.88
C HIS A 204 -14.62 -3.02 -2.30
N ILE A 205 -15.19 -3.03 -3.51
CA ILE A 205 -16.05 -4.13 -3.99
C ILE A 205 -15.26 -5.43 -4.19
N GLU A 206 -14.13 -5.37 -4.90
CA GLU A 206 -13.32 -6.56 -5.18
C GLU A 206 -12.55 -7.02 -3.94
N ALA A 207 -12.03 -6.08 -3.14
CA ALA A 207 -11.38 -6.39 -1.86
C ALA A 207 -12.31 -7.20 -0.94
N LYS A 208 -13.60 -6.82 -0.87
CA LYS A 208 -14.61 -7.55 -0.10
C LYS A 208 -14.76 -8.99 -0.55
N LYS A 209 -14.87 -9.24 -1.86
CA LYS A 209 -14.97 -10.62 -2.40
C LYS A 209 -13.74 -11.44 -2.07
N VAL A 210 -12.54 -10.87 -2.23
CA VAL A 210 -11.27 -11.53 -1.93
C VAL A 210 -11.18 -11.89 -0.45
N LEU A 211 -11.49 -10.94 0.44
CA LEU A 211 -11.45 -11.15 1.89
C LEU A 211 -12.51 -12.13 2.37
N GLU A 212 -13.75 -12.07 1.87
CA GLU A 212 -14.81 -13.03 2.20
C GLU A 212 -14.41 -14.45 1.80
N LYS A 213 -13.89 -14.64 0.58
CA LYS A 213 -13.38 -15.93 0.13
C LYS A 213 -12.25 -16.44 1.03
N HIS A 214 -11.27 -15.59 1.33
CA HIS A 214 -10.14 -15.93 2.19
C HIS A 214 -10.59 -16.35 3.59
N ARG A 215 -11.40 -15.52 4.27
CA ARG A 215 -11.86 -15.79 5.63
C ARG A 215 -12.70 -17.07 5.74
N ASN A 216 -13.44 -17.42 4.68
CA ASN A 216 -14.25 -18.65 4.63
C ASN A 216 -13.45 -19.94 4.31
N SER A 217 -12.20 -19.84 3.87
CA SER A 217 -11.44 -20.99 3.36
C SER A 217 -10.02 -21.14 3.91
N PHE A 218 -9.49 -20.11 4.58
CA PHE A 218 -8.10 -20.11 5.03
C PHE A 218 -7.87 -20.96 6.29
N ILE A 219 -8.80 -20.91 7.25
CA ILE A 219 -8.83 -21.77 8.43
C ILE A 219 -10.15 -22.54 8.42
N THR A 220 -10.09 -23.86 8.52
CA THR A 220 -11.26 -24.75 8.51
C THR A 220 -11.41 -25.53 9.81
N MET A 221 -12.52 -26.27 9.95
CA MET A 221 -12.76 -27.12 11.13
C MET A 221 -11.68 -28.21 11.29
N GLU A 222 -11.10 -28.68 10.18
CA GLU A 222 -9.99 -29.63 10.17
C GLU A 222 -8.75 -29.08 10.87
N ASP A 223 -8.45 -27.78 10.72
CA ASP A 223 -7.34 -27.12 11.41
C ASP A 223 -7.57 -27.07 12.92
N PHE A 224 -8.79 -26.74 13.37
CA PHE A 224 -9.13 -26.78 14.78
C PHE A 224 -9.03 -28.20 15.36
N ASN A 225 -9.48 -29.22 14.61
CA ASN A 225 -9.33 -30.61 14.99
C ASN A 225 -7.86 -31.02 15.09
N PHE A 226 -7.01 -30.55 14.17
CA PHE A 226 -5.57 -30.77 14.22
C PHE A 226 -4.96 -30.15 15.49
N LEU A 227 -5.27 -28.89 15.79
CA LEU A 227 -4.77 -28.20 16.98
C LEU A 227 -5.20 -28.91 18.27
N TYR A 228 -6.48 -29.29 18.36
CA TYR A 228 -7.03 -30.02 19.50
C TYR A 228 -6.32 -31.36 19.73
N ARG A 229 -6.12 -32.16 18.68
CA ARG A 229 -5.42 -33.46 18.75
C ARG A 229 -3.97 -33.32 19.21
N HIS A 230 -3.34 -32.17 18.98
CA HIS A 230 -1.99 -31.85 19.44
C HIS A 230 -1.96 -31.15 20.81
N GLY A 231 -3.09 -31.09 21.51
CA GLY A 231 -3.19 -30.55 22.86
C GLY A 231 -3.12 -29.03 22.93
N ILE A 232 -3.33 -28.32 21.82
CA ILE A 232 -3.53 -26.86 21.82
C ILE A 232 -4.91 -26.57 22.42
N ASN A 233 -4.96 -25.71 23.43
CA ASN A 233 -6.16 -25.41 24.22
C ASN A 233 -6.46 -23.91 24.31
N THR A 234 -5.70 -23.07 23.61
CA THR A 234 -5.89 -21.63 23.60
C THR A 234 -5.56 -21.08 22.22
N LEU A 235 -6.37 -20.13 21.74
CA LEU A 235 -6.18 -19.49 20.45
C LEU A 235 -6.18 -17.98 20.62
N ARG A 236 -5.24 -17.31 19.96
CA ARG A 236 -5.30 -15.87 19.71
C ARG A 236 -5.75 -15.68 18.26
N ILE A 237 -6.79 -14.88 18.06
CA ILE A 237 -7.27 -14.48 16.73
C ILE A 237 -7.17 -12.96 16.67
N PRO A 238 -6.30 -12.39 15.81
CA PRO A 238 -6.28 -10.96 15.56
C PRO A 238 -7.59 -10.52 14.89
N VAL A 239 -8.24 -9.50 15.45
CA VAL A 239 -9.45 -8.89 14.87
C VAL A 239 -9.22 -7.40 14.73
N GLY A 240 -9.28 -6.90 13.49
CA GLY A 240 -9.20 -5.47 13.23
C GLY A 240 -10.41 -4.73 13.78
N TRP A 241 -10.23 -3.49 14.27
CA TRP A 241 -11.32 -2.66 14.77
C TRP A 241 -12.44 -2.50 13.73
N TRP A 242 -12.05 -2.32 12.46
CA TRP A 242 -12.95 -2.22 11.29
C TRP A 242 -13.77 -3.48 11.02
N ILE A 243 -13.39 -4.64 11.57
CA ILE A 243 -14.15 -5.89 11.45
C ILE A 243 -15.13 -6.03 12.61
N ALA A 244 -14.73 -5.62 13.82
CA ALA A 244 -15.44 -5.93 15.06
C ALA A 244 -16.51 -4.90 15.44
N PHE A 245 -16.29 -3.62 15.13
CA PHE A 245 -17.08 -2.54 15.74
C PHE A 245 -17.75 -1.60 14.75
N ASP A 246 -17.37 -1.65 13.47
CA ASP A 246 -17.91 -0.76 12.45
C ASP A 246 -18.45 -1.56 11.25
N PRO A 247 -19.77 -1.52 10.98
CA PRO A 247 -20.33 -2.14 9.78
C PRO A 247 -19.92 -1.41 8.49
N ASP A 248 -19.48 -0.14 8.58
CA ASP A 248 -19.10 0.71 7.46
C ASP A 248 -17.83 1.51 7.80
N PRO A 249 -16.68 0.82 7.98
CA PRO A 249 -15.44 1.47 8.36
C PRO A 249 -14.94 2.44 7.28
N PRO A 250 -14.09 3.43 7.64
CA PRO A 250 -13.55 4.36 6.68
C PRO A 250 -12.73 3.61 5.61
N GLU A 251 -12.88 4.06 4.36
CA GLU A 251 -12.07 3.55 3.26
C GLU A 251 -10.56 3.66 3.58
N PRO A 252 -9.73 2.71 3.16
CA PRO A 252 -10.04 1.55 2.31
C PRO A 252 -10.35 0.27 3.11
N PHE A 253 -10.60 0.37 4.42
CA PHE A 253 -10.84 -0.81 5.24
C PHE A 253 -12.16 -1.48 4.86
N ILE A 254 -12.16 -2.81 4.83
CA ILE A 254 -13.35 -3.58 4.49
C ILE A 254 -14.00 -4.09 5.78
N GLY A 255 -15.19 -3.59 6.03
CA GLY A 255 -16.00 -3.99 7.16
C GLY A 255 -16.47 -5.43 7.08
N GLY A 256 -16.65 -6.03 8.24
CA GLY A 256 -17.40 -7.26 8.43
C GLY A 256 -16.77 -8.55 7.88
N SER A 257 -17.04 -9.62 8.60
CA SER A 257 -17.35 -10.97 8.06
C SER A 257 -17.94 -11.86 9.16
N TRP A 258 -18.42 -11.29 10.27
CA TRP A 258 -19.15 -12.03 11.28
C TRP A 258 -20.63 -11.97 10.90
N LYS A 259 -21.08 -12.93 10.09
CA LYS A 259 -22.48 -13.34 10.14
C LYS A 259 -22.55 -14.41 11.23
N PRO A 260 -23.28 -14.18 12.33
CA PRO A 260 -23.42 -15.17 13.39
C PRO A 260 -24.04 -16.47 12.89
#